data_AF-A0A2H9NU26-F1
#
_entry.id   AF-A0A2H9NU26-F1
#
_cell.length_a   1.000
_cell.length_b   1.000
_cell.length_c   1.000
_cell.angle_alpha   90.00
_cell.angle_beta   90.00
_cell.angle_gamma   90.00
#
_symmetry.space_group_name_H-M   'P 1'
#
loop_
_entity.id
_entity.type
_entity.pdbx_description
1 polymer ?
#
loop_
_entity_poly.entity_id
_entity_poly.type
_entity_poly.pdbx_seq_one_letter_code
_entity_poly.pdbx_strand_id
1 'polypeptide(L)'
;MKTTKPAAKHGGKPGRQNLVVWAIIICLLLGGFGLRNFPFTQGDFDSDRQPIVVTIDNFYHTIFSKYFYDQEDARYFPDFWMMGEHTINLQPPLLFVFQATFAKINSISLYDSFFFIMCLFMVLTALNVYLIIKRAFNPHVALIALALSLFPAYRWLLDLVFGFSLDVFSFFLMSAAIFFMLRNLELKSKIVPVFIGVLLATAFLTLVVEAVY
;
A
#
# COMPACT_ATOMS: atom_id res chain seq x y z
N MET A 1 -32.41 21.01 48.40
CA MET A 1 -31.59 20.36 47.35
C MET A 1 -32.36 20.45 46.03
N LYS A 2 -31.93 21.31 45.10
CA LYS A 2 -32.55 21.43 43.76
C LYS A 2 -31.90 20.40 42.84
N THR A 3 -32.66 19.37 42.46
CA THR A 3 -32.28 18.39 41.45
C THR A 3 -32.37 19.05 40.07
N THR A 4 -31.23 19.41 39.50
CA THR A 4 -31.14 19.87 38.11
C THR A 4 -31.46 18.70 37.17
N LYS A 5 -32.57 18.81 36.43
CA LYS A 5 -32.93 17.86 35.37
C LYS A 5 -31.80 17.82 34.31
N PRO A 6 -31.33 16.64 33.90
CA PRO A 6 -30.36 16.53 32.82
C PRO A 6 -30.97 17.06 31.52
N ALA A 7 -30.25 17.96 30.86
CA ALA A 7 -30.64 18.51 29.57
C ALA A 7 -30.82 17.37 28.55
N ALA A 8 -31.96 17.36 27.87
CA ALA A 8 -32.26 16.40 26.82
C ALA A 8 -31.21 16.52 25.72
N LYS A 9 -30.38 15.48 25.53
CA LYS A 9 -29.47 15.38 24.39
C LYS A 9 -30.31 15.42 23.12
N HIS A 10 -30.20 16.51 22.35
CA HIS A 10 -30.77 16.60 21.02
C HIS A 10 -30.26 15.43 20.17
N GLY A 11 -31.17 14.49 19.88
CA GLY A 11 -30.94 13.37 18.98
C GLY A 11 -30.86 13.85 17.53
N GLY A 12 -29.77 14.52 17.16
CA GLY A 12 -29.43 14.74 15.76
C GLY A 12 -29.23 13.39 15.09
N LYS A 13 -29.98 13.09 14.02
CA LYS A 13 -29.96 11.80 13.30
C LYS A 13 -28.50 11.43 12.94
N PRO A 14 -27.86 10.49 13.65
CA PRO A 14 -26.42 10.21 13.49
C PRO A 14 -26.07 9.61 12.12
N GLY A 15 -27.07 9.20 11.33
CA GLY A 15 -26.86 8.58 10.02
C GLY A 15 -26.38 9.53 8.91
N ARG A 16 -26.84 10.79 8.86
CA ARG A 16 -26.57 11.65 7.69
C ARG A 16 -25.13 12.18 7.64
N GLN A 17 -24.56 12.52 8.80
CA GLN A 17 -23.17 12.99 8.89
C GLN A 17 -22.18 11.89 8.52
N ASN A 18 -22.43 10.65 8.93
CA ASN A 18 -21.57 9.52 8.60
C ASN A 18 -21.51 9.27 7.08
N LEU A 19 -22.64 9.38 6.38
CA LEU A 19 -22.69 9.15 4.93
C LEU A 19 -21.87 10.18 4.14
N VAL A 20 -21.93 11.46 4.53
CA VAL A 20 -21.13 12.52 3.89
C VAL A 20 -19.63 12.28 4.09
N VAL A 21 -19.20 11.91 5.30
CA VAL A 21 -17.80 11.59 5.58
C VAL A 21 -17.31 10.41 4.74
N TRP A 22 -18.11 9.34 4.63
CA TRP A 22 -17.76 8.19 3.79
C TRP A 22 -17.67 8.55 2.31
N ALA A 23 -18.58 9.38 1.79
CA ALA A 23 -18.52 9.86 0.42
C ALA A 23 -17.24 10.66 0.15
N ILE A 24 -16.83 11.53 1.08
CA ILE A 24 -15.57 12.28 0.99
C ILE A 24 -14.37 11.33 0.95
N ILE A 25 -14.32 10.34 1.86
CA ILE A 25 -13.22 9.35 1.88
C ILE A 25 -13.14 8.62 0.54
N ILE A 26 -14.26 8.11 0.03
CA ILE A 26 -14.30 7.39 -1.25
C ILE A 26 -13.80 8.29 -2.39
N CYS A 27 -14.27 9.53 -2.47
CA CYS A 27 -13.83 10.47 -3.50
C CYS A 27 -12.32 10.77 -3.40
N LEU A 28 -11.79 10.95 -2.18
CA LEU A 28 -10.37 11.16 -1.96
C LEU A 28 -9.55 9.94 -2.39
N LEU A 29 -9.95 8.73 -1.98
CA LEU A 29 -9.24 7.49 -2.32
C LEU A 29 -9.23 7.26 -3.84
N LEU A 30 -10.37 7.44 -4.52
CA LEU A 30 -10.46 7.32 -5.98
C LEU A 30 -9.65 8.40 -6.71
N GLY A 31 -9.74 9.66 -6.26
CA GLY A 31 -8.95 10.76 -6.84
C GLY A 31 -7.45 10.58 -6.63
N GLY A 32 -7.03 10.14 -5.44
CA GLY A 32 -5.63 9.85 -5.14
C GLY A 32 -5.09 8.64 -5.90
N PHE A 33 -5.92 7.61 -6.13
CA PHE A 33 -5.57 6.50 -7.00
C PHE A 33 -5.41 6.96 -8.45
N GLY A 34 -6.40 7.68 -8.99
CA GLY A 34 -6.38 8.18 -10.37
C GLY A 34 -5.19 9.07 -10.67
N LEU A 35 -4.85 9.99 -9.75
CA LEU A 35 -3.69 10.87 -9.91
C LEU A 35 -2.36 10.10 -9.97
N ARG A 36 -2.22 9.03 -9.18
CA ARG A 36 -1.01 8.18 -9.16
C ARG A 36 -0.94 7.26 -10.35
N ASN A 37 -2.09 6.80 -10.87
CA ASN A 37 -2.15 5.91 -12.01
C ASN A 37 -1.98 6.64 -13.36
N PHE A 38 -2.27 7.94 -13.40
CA PHE A 38 -2.22 8.75 -14.62
C PHE A 38 -0.86 8.73 -15.35
N PRO A 39 0.31 8.86 -14.68
CA PRO A 39 1.61 8.84 -15.35
C PRO A 39 1.97 7.51 -15.99
N PHE A 40 1.46 6.40 -15.45
CA PHE A 40 1.77 5.04 -15.91
C PHE A 40 0.86 4.60 -17.04
N THR A 41 -0.37 5.09 -17.02
CA THR A 41 -1.33 4.70 -18.03
C THR A 41 -1.18 5.54 -19.28
N GLN A 42 -1.04 6.88 -19.22
CA GLN A 42 -1.20 7.76 -20.42
C GLN A 42 -2.42 7.43 -21.32
N GLY A 43 -3.33 6.53 -20.89
CA GLY A 43 -4.34 5.87 -21.72
C GLY A 43 -3.92 4.60 -22.48
N ASP A 44 -2.66 4.17 -22.46
CA ASP A 44 -2.10 3.04 -23.23
C ASP A 44 -1.65 1.89 -22.30
N PHE A 45 -2.53 0.90 -22.11
CA PHE A 45 -2.23 -0.36 -21.41
C PHE A 45 -1.73 -1.39 -22.44
N ASP A 46 -0.55 -1.16 -23.00
CA ASP A 46 0.08 -2.10 -23.94
C ASP A 46 0.70 -3.26 -23.14
N SER A 47 0.24 -4.49 -23.41
CA SER A 47 0.78 -5.69 -22.75
C SER A 47 2.24 -5.96 -23.10
N ASP A 48 2.73 -5.38 -24.19
CA ASP A 48 4.00 -5.73 -24.80
C ASP A 48 5.09 -4.68 -24.54
N ARG A 49 4.74 -3.56 -23.88
CA ARG A 49 5.68 -2.48 -23.54
C ARG A 49 5.64 -2.17 -22.06
N GLN A 50 6.81 -2.09 -21.45
CA GLN A 50 6.91 -1.66 -20.07
C GLN A 50 6.50 -0.18 -19.96
N PRO A 51 5.65 0.21 -19.00
CA PRO A 51 5.56 1.61 -18.58
C PRO A 51 6.98 2.07 -18.23
N ILE A 52 7.34 3.32 -18.55
CA ILE A 52 8.73 3.80 -18.47
C ILE A 52 9.37 3.45 -17.11
N VAL A 53 10.15 2.37 -17.07
CA VAL A 53 10.87 1.94 -15.88
C VAL A 53 12.18 2.71 -15.84
N VAL A 54 12.22 3.76 -15.02
CA VAL A 54 13.39 4.65 -14.91
C VAL A 54 14.40 4.21 -13.85
N THR A 55 14.15 3.10 -13.14
CA THR A 55 15.07 2.56 -12.11
C THR A 55 15.36 1.09 -12.25
N ILE A 56 16.60 0.74 -11.90
CA ILE A 56 17.07 -0.64 -11.81
C ILE A 56 16.19 -1.48 -10.86
N ASP A 57 15.78 -0.95 -9.71
CA ASP A 57 14.94 -1.68 -8.74
C ASP A 57 13.61 -2.11 -9.36
N ASN A 58 12.85 -1.19 -9.95
CA ASN A 58 11.57 -1.54 -10.59
C ASN A 58 11.75 -2.53 -11.76
N PHE A 59 12.85 -2.43 -12.50
CA PHE A 59 13.19 -3.37 -13.56
C PHE A 59 13.46 -4.77 -13.00
N TYR A 60 14.24 -4.83 -11.93
CA TYR A 60 14.53 -6.01 -11.15
C TYR A 60 13.23 -6.68 -10.68
N HIS A 61 12.39 -5.93 -9.97
CA HIS A 61 11.09 -6.40 -9.49
C HIS A 61 10.23 -7.02 -10.58
N THR A 62 10.25 -6.41 -11.76
CA THR A 62 9.44 -6.87 -12.87
C THR A 62 10.00 -8.15 -13.50
N ILE A 63 11.32 -8.28 -13.65
CA ILE A 63 11.96 -9.50 -14.16
C ILE A 63 11.67 -10.69 -13.26
N PHE A 64 11.86 -10.56 -11.95
CA PHE A 64 11.64 -11.69 -11.02
C PHE A 64 10.16 -12.06 -10.95
N SER A 65 9.27 -11.07 -10.93
CA SER A 65 7.83 -11.33 -11.00
C SER A 65 7.45 -12.02 -12.30
N LYS A 66 8.09 -11.68 -13.43
CA LYS A 66 7.86 -12.34 -14.71
C LYS A 66 8.35 -13.77 -14.71
N TYR A 67 9.54 -14.00 -14.18
CA TYR A 67 10.06 -15.35 -14.01
C TYR A 67 9.09 -16.22 -13.20
N PHE A 68 8.59 -15.75 -12.06
CA PHE A 68 7.62 -16.50 -11.26
C PHE A 68 6.26 -16.66 -11.95
N TYR A 69 5.84 -15.66 -12.74
CA TYR A 69 4.62 -15.75 -13.55
C TYR A 69 4.72 -16.85 -14.61
N ASP A 70 5.86 -16.91 -15.33
CA ASP A 70 6.07 -17.82 -16.46
C ASP A 70 6.41 -19.25 -15.99
N GLN A 71 7.23 -19.40 -14.94
CA GLN A 71 7.73 -20.71 -14.48
C GLN A 71 6.81 -21.38 -13.45
N GLU A 72 5.91 -20.62 -12.83
CA GLU A 72 5.05 -21.10 -11.74
C GLU A 72 5.82 -21.71 -10.55
N ASP A 73 7.11 -21.37 -10.41
CA ASP A 73 7.99 -21.87 -9.34
C ASP A 73 8.66 -20.72 -8.60
N ALA A 74 8.26 -20.51 -7.35
CA ALA A 74 8.77 -19.47 -6.47
C ALA A 74 9.93 -19.92 -5.56
N ARG A 75 10.42 -21.15 -5.71
CA ARG A 75 11.42 -21.72 -4.77
C ARG A 75 12.82 -21.18 -4.99
N TYR A 76 13.14 -20.76 -6.21
CA TYR A 76 14.48 -20.34 -6.59
C TYR A 76 14.44 -19.01 -7.34
N PHE A 77 15.29 -18.08 -6.92
CA PHE A 77 15.59 -16.94 -7.75
C PHE A 77 16.44 -17.39 -8.94
N PRO A 78 16.13 -16.95 -10.16
CA PRO A 78 17.04 -17.16 -11.27
C PRO A 78 18.34 -16.41 -11.02
N ASP A 79 19.45 -17.02 -11.42
CA ASP A 79 20.73 -16.33 -11.50
C ASP A 79 20.60 -15.12 -12.43
N PHE A 80 21.15 -13.98 -12.03
CA PHE A 80 21.16 -12.79 -12.88
C PHE A 80 22.54 -12.15 -12.89
N TRP A 81 22.86 -11.56 -14.04
CA TRP A 81 24.13 -10.90 -14.30
C TRP A 81 23.86 -9.42 -14.52
N MET A 82 24.49 -8.56 -13.72
CA MET A 82 24.39 -7.11 -13.84
C MET A 82 25.78 -6.55 -14.14
N MET A 83 25.93 -5.87 -15.29
CA MET A 83 27.20 -5.28 -15.73
C MET A 83 28.39 -6.28 -15.79
N GLY A 84 28.11 -7.56 -16.05
CA GLY A 84 29.13 -8.60 -16.14
C GLY A 84 29.47 -9.27 -14.80
N GLU A 85 28.89 -8.81 -13.69
CA GLU A 85 29.02 -9.43 -12.38
C GLU A 85 27.85 -10.36 -12.10
N HIS A 86 28.15 -11.52 -11.52
CA HIS A 86 27.14 -12.46 -11.04
C HIS A 86 26.55 -11.93 -9.74
N THR A 87 25.25 -11.66 -9.71
CA THR A 87 24.60 -11.12 -8.53
C THR A 87 23.56 -12.12 -8.01
N ILE A 88 23.56 -12.33 -6.70
CA ILE A 88 22.63 -13.24 -6.04
C ILE A 88 21.57 -12.41 -5.34
N ASN A 89 20.29 -12.70 -5.61
CA ASN A 89 19.22 -12.09 -4.85
C ASN A 89 19.14 -12.71 -3.45
N LEU A 90 19.29 -11.91 -2.42
CA LEU A 90 19.01 -12.32 -1.04
C LEU A 90 17.65 -11.82 -0.55
N GLN A 91 16.95 -11.03 -1.36
CA GLN A 91 15.64 -10.52 -1.01
C GLN A 91 14.62 -11.66 -0.99
N PRO A 92 13.75 -11.77 0.02
CA PRO A 92 12.71 -12.79 0.03
C PRO A 92 11.69 -12.56 -1.10
N PRO A 93 11.15 -13.65 -1.70
CA PRO A 93 10.42 -13.56 -2.95
C PRO A 93 8.98 -13.06 -2.84
N LEU A 94 8.52 -12.77 -1.62
CA LEU A 94 7.09 -12.62 -1.33
C LEU A 94 6.43 -11.54 -2.19
N LEU A 95 7.10 -10.41 -2.39
CA LEU A 95 6.57 -9.34 -3.22
C LEU A 95 6.43 -9.75 -4.68
N PHE A 96 7.47 -10.36 -5.25
CA PHE A 96 7.46 -10.79 -6.66
C PHE A 96 6.39 -11.87 -6.89
N VAL A 97 6.27 -12.82 -5.95
CA VAL A 97 5.25 -13.88 -6.00
C VAL A 97 3.85 -13.30 -5.89
N PHE A 98 3.65 -12.32 -5.02
CA PHE A 98 2.37 -11.62 -4.90
C PHE A 98 1.99 -10.93 -6.22
N GLN A 99 2.93 -10.24 -6.86
CA GLN A 99 2.71 -9.56 -8.14
C GLN A 99 2.38 -10.55 -9.26
N ALA A 100 3.17 -11.63 -9.38
CA ALA A 100 2.93 -12.70 -10.35
C ALA A 100 1.54 -13.35 -10.16
N THR A 101 1.20 -13.68 -8.92
CA THR A 101 -0.09 -14.29 -8.56
C THR A 101 -1.24 -13.34 -8.85
N PHE A 102 -1.11 -12.07 -8.49
CA PHE A 102 -2.13 -11.05 -8.74
C PHE A 102 -2.40 -10.87 -10.24
N ALA A 103 -1.33 -10.73 -11.06
CA ALA A 103 -1.45 -10.61 -12.50
C ALA A 103 -2.19 -11.83 -13.10
N LYS A 104 -1.82 -13.04 -12.66
CA LYS A 104 -2.41 -14.29 -13.16
C LYS A 104 -3.88 -14.44 -12.81
N ILE A 105 -4.26 -14.13 -11.56
CA ILE A 105 -5.65 -14.20 -11.10
C ILE A 105 -6.54 -13.19 -11.83
N ASN A 106 -6.03 -11.98 -12.10
CA ASN A 106 -6.84 -10.90 -12.65
C ASN A 106 -6.77 -10.80 -14.19
N SER A 107 -5.93 -11.62 -14.85
CA SER A 107 -5.68 -11.53 -16.30
C SER A 107 -5.25 -10.12 -16.75
N ILE A 108 -4.55 -9.40 -15.89
CA ILE A 108 -3.95 -8.09 -16.18
C ILE A 108 -2.50 -8.34 -16.60
N SER A 109 -1.95 -7.50 -17.49
CA SER A 109 -0.53 -7.57 -17.81
C SER A 109 0.30 -7.47 -16.52
N LEU A 110 1.43 -8.18 -16.46
CA LEU A 110 2.27 -8.15 -15.27
C LEU A 110 2.82 -6.74 -15.00
N TYR A 111 3.18 -6.04 -16.07
CA TYR A 111 3.69 -4.67 -16.02
C TYR A 111 2.67 -3.72 -15.41
N ASP A 112 1.41 -3.78 -15.85
CA ASP A 112 0.34 -2.95 -15.29
C ASP A 112 -0.02 -3.35 -13.86
N SER A 113 0.03 -4.66 -13.57
CA SER A 113 -0.24 -5.19 -12.24
C SER A 113 0.72 -4.63 -11.20
N PHE A 114 2.01 -4.49 -11.54
CA PHE A 114 3.00 -3.87 -10.66
C PHE A 114 2.58 -2.46 -10.22
N PHE A 115 2.31 -1.58 -11.19
CA PHE A 115 1.95 -0.18 -10.90
C PHE A 115 0.59 -0.06 -10.22
N PHE A 116 -0.38 -0.89 -10.63
CA PHE A 116 -1.69 -0.94 -9.99
C PHE A 116 -1.58 -1.29 -8.51
N ILE A 117 -0.82 -2.35 -8.20
CA ILE A 117 -0.59 -2.80 -6.83
C ILE A 117 0.09 -1.69 -6.02
N MET A 118 1.12 -1.06 -6.57
CA MET A 118 1.82 0.06 -5.94
C MET A 118 0.86 1.21 -5.58
N CYS A 119 0.05 1.65 -6.54
CA CYS A 119 -0.96 2.68 -6.32
C CYS A 119 -1.98 2.28 -5.24
N LEU A 120 -2.41 1.02 -5.25
CA LEU A 120 -3.32 0.47 -4.25
C LEU A 120 -2.72 0.55 -2.84
N PHE A 121 -1.48 0.08 -2.65
CA PHE A 121 -0.82 0.09 -1.34
C PHE A 121 -0.57 1.51 -0.82
N MET A 122 -0.28 2.48 -1.68
CA MET A 122 -0.20 3.89 -1.27
C MET A 122 -1.53 4.43 -0.74
N VAL A 123 -2.62 4.14 -1.45
CA VAL A 123 -3.97 4.56 -1.05
C VAL A 123 -4.37 3.89 0.26
N LEU A 124 -4.07 2.61 0.42
CA LEU A 124 -4.29 1.87 1.67
C LEU A 124 -3.43 2.40 2.83
N THR A 125 -2.20 2.81 2.56
CA THR A 125 -1.33 3.46 3.56
C THR A 125 -1.95 4.77 4.04
N ALA A 126 -2.41 5.62 3.11
CA ALA A 126 -3.10 6.87 3.46
C ALA A 126 -4.38 6.61 4.28
N LEU A 127 -5.12 5.55 3.95
CA LEU A 127 -6.27 5.12 4.73
C LEU A 127 -5.88 4.66 6.15
N ASN A 128 -4.80 3.89 6.32
CA ASN A 128 -4.30 3.53 7.65
C ASN A 128 -3.93 4.77 8.48
N VAL A 129 -3.22 5.73 7.87
CA VAL A 129 -2.89 7.01 8.51
C VAL A 129 -4.15 7.75 8.95
N TYR A 130 -5.17 7.83 8.10
CA TYR A 130 -6.48 8.38 8.46
C TYR A 130 -7.08 7.69 9.69
N LEU A 131 -7.09 6.35 9.72
CA LEU A 131 -7.67 5.59 10.83
C LEU A 131 -6.90 5.81 12.14
N ILE A 132 -5.57 5.87 12.07
CA ILE A 132 -4.69 6.15 13.23
C ILE A 132 -4.93 7.56 13.75
N ILE A 133 -4.93 8.58 12.89
CA ILE A 133 -5.13 9.99 13.28
C ILE A 133 -6.55 10.22 13.78
N LYS A 134 -7.57 9.64 13.14
CA LYS A 134 -8.97 9.75 13.57
C LYS A 134 -9.14 9.27 15.01
N ARG A 135 -8.37 8.26 15.40
CA ARG A 135 -8.39 7.69 16.74
C ARG A 135 -7.65 8.55 17.76
N ALA A 136 -6.49 9.09 17.40
CA ALA A 136 -5.70 9.93 18.29
C ALA A 136 -6.29 11.35 18.44
N PHE A 137 -6.98 11.84 17.42
CA PHE A 137 -7.49 13.20 17.33
C PHE A 137 -9.00 13.20 17.00
N ASN A 138 -9.42 13.96 15.99
CA ASN A 138 -10.80 14.05 15.55
C ASN A 138 -10.93 13.74 14.04
N PRO A 139 -12.14 13.42 13.55
CA PRO A 139 -12.35 13.04 12.15
C PRO A 139 -11.94 14.11 11.13
N HIS A 140 -12.03 15.41 11.47
CA HIS A 140 -11.69 16.49 10.55
C HIS A 140 -10.19 16.58 10.33
N VAL A 141 -9.40 16.49 11.41
CA VAL A 141 -7.93 16.45 11.32
C VAL A 141 -7.48 15.22 10.53
N ALA A 142 -8.13 14.08 10.75
CA ALA A 142 -7.86 12.87 9.99
C ALA A 142 -8.15 13.04 8.49
N LEU A 143 -9.28 13.66 8.12
CA LEU A 143 -9.61 13.93 6.72
C LEU A 143 -8.59 14.85 6.05
N ILE A 144 -8.09 15.86 6.75
CA ILE A 144 -7.02 16.73 6.24
C ILE A 144 -5.74 15.91 6.03
N ALA A 145 -5.34 15.08 7.00
CA ALA A 145 -4.18 14.22 6.87
C ALA A 145 -4.31 13.19 5.74
N LEU A 146 -5.52 12.65 5.53
CA LEU A 146 -5.83 11.77 4.40
C LEU A 146 -5.63 12.49 3.07
N ALA A 147 -6.18 13.69 2.93
CA ALA A 147 -6.00 14.49 1.72
C ALA A 147 -4.51 14.80 1.46
N LEU A 148 -3.77 15.25 2.47
CA LEU A 148 -2.33 15.53 2.32
C LEU A 148 -1.52 14.29 1.95
N SER A 149 -1.85 13.12 2.53
CA SER A 149 -1.20 11.85 2.20
C SER A 149 -1.52 11.37 0.78
N LEU A 150 -2.76 11.62 0.31
CA LEU A 150 -3.21 11.23 -1.03
C LEU A 150 -2.74 12.19 -2.13
N PHE A 151 -2.43 13.44 -1.81
CA PHE A 151 -1.99 14.44 -2.78
C PHE A 151 -0.62 14.99 -2.36
N PRO A 152 0.43 14.15 -2.32
CA PRO A 152 1.76 14.61 -1.95
C PRO A 152 2.31 15.60 -2.99
N ALA A 153 3.35 16.34 -2.60
CA ALA A 153 4.02 17.26 -3.52
C ALA A 153 4.45 16.53 -4.81
N TYR A 154 4.35 17.22 -5.95
CA TYR A 154 4.64 16.70 -7.30
C TYR A 154 5.94 15.88 -7.37
N ARG A 155 6.98 16.30 -6.63
CA ARG A 155 8.28 15.62 -6.57
C ARG A 155 8.18 14.19 -6.04
N TRP A 156 7.37 13.94 -5.01
CA TRP A 156 7.17 12.61 -4.45
C TRP A 156 6.37 11.70 -5.39
N LEU A 157 5.45 12.29 -6.15
CA LEU A 157 4.71 11.62 -7.22
C LEU A 157 5.64 11.16 -8.36
N LEU A 158 6.66 11.95 -8.66
CA LEU A 158 7.72 11.58 -9.59
C LEU A 158 8.68 10.55 -8.99
N ASP A 159 9.08 10.70 -7.72
CA ASP A 159 10.00 9.78 -7.04
C ASP A 159 9.48 8.33 -7.02
N LEU A 160 8.16 8.11 -7.07
CA LEU A 160 7.54 6.79 -7.25
C LEU A 160 7.81 6.13 -8.60
N VAL A 161 8.00 6.93 -9.64
CA VAL A 161 8.50 6.46 -10.94
C VAL A 161 9.96 6.05 -10.75
N PHE A 162 10.70 6.76 -9.88
CA PHE A 162 12.13 6.64 -9.61
C PHE A 162 12.53 5.65 -8.48
N GLY A 163 11.78 4.58 -8.24
CA GLY A 163 12.13 3.53 -7.27
C GLY A 163 11.29 3.60 -5.98
N PHE A 164 11.64 2.83 -4.95
CA PHE A 164 10.92 2.74 -3.65
C PHE A 164 9.67 1.85 -3.61
N SER A 165 9.56 0.86 -4.50
CA SER A 165 8.45 -0.09 -4.46
C SER A 165 8.31 -0.75 -3.09
N LEU A 166 9.43 -1.24 -2.56
CA LEU A 166 9.55 -1.87 -1.25
C LEU A 166 9.12 -0.97 -0.09
N ASP A 167 9.47 0.31 -0.14
CA ASP A 167 9.11 1.25 0.92
C ASP A 167 7.60 1.44 0.99
N VAL A 168 6.90 1.49 -0.15
CA VAL A 168 5.45 1.61 -0.17
C VAL A 168 4.77 0.42 0.51
N PHE A 169 5.19 -0.81 0.21
CA PHE A 169 4.67 -1.99 0.90
C PHE A 169 4.95 -1.92 2.40
N SER A 170 6.14 -1.48 2.76
CA SER A 170 6.59 -1.37 4.15
C SER A 170 5.82 -0.33 4.93
N PHE A 171 5.58 0.83 4.34
CA PHE A 171 4.74 1.87 4.93
C PHE A 171 3.31 1.39 5.15
N PHE A 172 2.76 0.60 4.22
CA PHE A 172 1.46 -0.02 4.43
C PHE A 172 1.48 -1.02 5.60
N LEU A 173 2.40 -1.98 5.59
CA LEU A 173 2.46 -3.06 6.59
C LEU A 173 2.72 -2.51 7.99
N MET A 174 3.65 -1.56 8.12
CA MET A 174 3.98 -0.92 9.39
C MET A 174 2.83 -0.06 9.91
N SER A 175 2.18 0.74 9.05
CA SER A 175 1.01 1.53 9.47
C SER A 175 -0.18 0.64 9.85
N ALA A 176 -0.41 -0.46 9.12
CA ALA A 176 -1.43 -1.45 9.46
C ALA A 176 -1.14 -2.10 10.83
N ALA A 177 0.11 -2.48 11.09
CA ALA A 177 0.53 -3.06 12.36
C ALA A 177 0.29 -2.08 13.53
N ILE A 178 0.64 -0.80 13.37
CA ILE A 178 0.36 0.25 14.35
C ILE A 178 -1.14 0.41 14.57
N PHE A 179 -1.94 0.45 13.51
CA PHE A 179 -3.40 0.54 13.62
C PHE A 179 -3.98 -0.62 14.44
N PHE A 180 -3.59 -1.87 14.13
CA PHE A 180 -4.03 -3.04 14.88
C PHE A 180 -3.54 -3.03 16.33
N MET A 181 -2.30 -2.60 16.59
CA MET A 181 -1.76 -2.44 17.93
C MET A 181 -2.62 -1.48 18.76
N LEU A 182 -2.91 -0.29 18.21
CA LEU A 182 -3.78 0.69 18.86
C LEU A 182 -5.18 0.14 19.10
N ARG A 183 -5.74 -0.61 18.13
CA ARG A 183 -7.07 -1.21 18.26
C ARG A 183 -7.11 -2.31 19.31
N ASN A 184 -6.03 -3.06 19.49
CA ASN A 184 -5.94 -4.12 20.49
C ASN A 184 -6.01 -3.57 21.93
N LEU A 185 -5.53 -2.35 22.18
CA LEU A 185 -5.62 -1.72 23.50
C LEU A 185 -7.08 -1.57 23.98
N GLU A 186 -8.02 -1.42 23.06
CA GLU A 186 -9.46 -1.37 23.36
C GLU A 186 -10.13 -2.75 23.32
N LEU A 187 -9.89 -3.51 22.25
CA LEU A 187 -10.59 -4.78 22.04
C LEU A 187 -10.10 -5.89 22.98
N LYS A 188 -8.85 -5.80 23.47
CA LYS A 188 -8.18 -6.82 24.29
C LYS A 188 -8.30 -8.22 23.69
N SER A 189 -8.23 -8.31 22.36
CA SER A 189 -8.50 -9.55 21.64
C SER A 189 -7.20 -10.33 21.41
N LYS A 190 -7.24 -11.64 21.66
CA LYS A 190 -6.08 -12.51 21.46
C LYS A 190 -5.69 -12.71 20.00
N ILE A 191 -6.60 -12.45 19.05
CA ILE A 191 -6.33 -12.62 17.61
C ILE A 191 -5.55 -11.43 17.02
N VAL A 192 -5.68 -10.24 17.60
CA VAL A 192 -5.05 -9.03 17.05
C VAL A 192 -3.52 -9.09 17.08
N PRO A 193 -2.87 -9.57 18.17
CA PRO A 193 -1.43 -9.84 18.16
C PRO A 193 -0.96 -10.80 17.06
N VAL A 194 -1.78 -11.80 16.70
CA VAL A 194 -1.47 -12.72 15.59
C VAL A 194 -1.42 -11.96 14.27
N PHE A 195 -2.41 -11.12 13.99
CA PHE A 195 -2.40 -10.26 12.79
C PHE A 195 -1.22 -9.29 12.76
N ILE A 196 -0.87 -8.70 13.89
CA ILE A 196 0.33 -7.84 13.99
C ILE A 196 1.59 -8.66 13.66
N GLY A 197 1.74 -9.86 14.23
CA GLY A 197 2.85 -10.76 13.95
C GLY A 197 2.94 -11.13 12.47
N VAL A 198 1.81 -11.44 11.83
CA VAL A 198 1.74 -11.73 10.39
C VAL A 198 2.16 -10.51 9.56
N LEU A 199 1.70 -9.30 9.90
CA LEU A 199 2.07 -8.08 9.20
C LEU A 199 3.57 -7.77 9.32
N LEU A 200 4.13 -7.95 10.52
CA LEU A 200 5.57 -7.75 10.75
C LEU A 200 6.40 -8.81 10.01
N ALA A 201 6.01 -10.09 10.08
CA ALA A 201 6.67 -11.15 9.32
C ALA A 201 6.60 -10.89 7.81
N THR A 202 5.45 -10.44 7.31
CA THR A 202 5.27 -10.02 5.91
C THR A 202 6.22 -8.87 5.57
N ALA A 203 6.36 -7.87 6.45
CA ALA A 203 7.25 -6.74 6.24
C ALA A 203 8.71 -7.19 6.12
N PHE A 204 9.17 -8.09 7.00
CA PHE A 204 10.49 -8.72 6.91
C PHE A 204 10.65 -9.56 5.63
N LEU A 205 9.60 -10.24 5.17
CA LEU A 205 9.63 -11.01 3.93
C LEU A 205 9.51 -10.16 2.66
N THR A 206 9.24 -8.87 2.78
CA THR A 206 9.28 -7.92 1.66
C THR A 206 10.54 -7.04 1.69
N LEU A 207 11.03 -6.70 2.89
CA LEU A 207 12.24 -5.91 3.13
C LEU A 207 13.39 -6.81 3.59
N VAL A 208 14.26 -7.24 2.68
CA VAL A 208 15.64 -7.57 3.04
C VAL A 208 16.56 -6.91 2.03
N VAL A 209 17.53 -6.19 2.57
CA VAL A 209 18.53 -5.37 1.89
C VAL A 209 19.35 -6.22 0.93
N GLU A 210 19.62 -5.71 -0.26
CA GLU A 210 20.58 -6.30 -1.20
C GLU A 210 21.98 -6.33 -0.55
N ALA A 211 22.62 -7.50 -0.53
CA ALA A 211 24.05 -7.58 -0.29
C ALA A 211 24.74 -7.76 -1.65
N VAL A 212 25.44 -6.74 -2.11
CA VAL A 212 26.36 -6.86 -3.25
C VAL A 212 27.65 -7.49 -2.73
N TYR A 213 28.06 -8.60 -3.33
CA TYR A 213 29.34 -9.26 -3.07
C TYR A 213 30.34 -8.97 -4.19
#